data_AF-A0A7K4CGW7-F1
#
_entry.id   AF-A0A7K4CGW7-F1
#
_cell.length_a   1.000
_cell.length_b   1.000
_cell.length_c   1.000
_cell.angle_alpha   90.00
_cell.angle_beta   90.00
_cell.angle_gamma   90.00
#
_symmetry.space_group_name_H-M   'P 1'
#
loop_
_entity.id
_entity.type
_entity.pdbx_description
1 polymer ?
#
loop_
_entity_poly.entity_id
_entity_poly.type
_entity_poly.pdbx_seq_one_letter_code
_entity_poly.pdbx_strand_id
1 'polypeptide(L)'
;MDLEFGGKRRKPDIRYLFDMKDVIFDRNWLLATENIELYFMFRDLSLCRSDEKRLIEQGLRYDITIIPPRMLGREYIKTAGHYHPFVPGGNVTYPELYEVLEGEALYLMQKQDLSDIVVVYASAGDKVLVPPNFGHITINRSNKTLKMANFVARNFSSLYDPIKDRAGGAYFFTKDGWIKNERCPEAAELRRVQAPRATRIGLSKGSEMYPLLREPGKLEYLTRPEEHLELFEDLI
;
A
#
# COMPACT_ATOMS: atom_id res chain seq x y z
N MET A 1 17.61 -7.56 -7.92
CA MET A 1 16.70 -8.59 -7.34
C MET A 1 15.76 -9.04 -8.44
N ASP A 2 15.59 -10.35 -8.65
CA ASP A 2 14.61 -10.88 -9.62
C ASP A 2 13.57 -11.73 -8.89
N LEU A 3 12.34 -11.77 -9.39
CA LEU A 3 11.24 -12.58 -8.85
C LEU A 3 10.81 -13.63 -9.87
N GLU A 4 10.66 -14.89 -9.45
CA GLU A 4 9.98 -15.90 -10.25
C GLU A 4 8.49 -15.89 -9.93
N PHE A 5 7.66 -15.72 -10.95
CA PHE A 5 6.20 -15.72 -10.82
C PHE A 5 5.56 -16.30 -12.08
N GLY A 6 4.68 -17.31 -11.91
CA GLY A 6 4.04 -17.98 -13.05
C GLY A 6 5.03 -18.66 -14.01
N GLY A 7 6.14 -19.20 -13.48
CA GLY A 7 7.22 -19.81 -14.28
C GLY A 7 8.02 -18.83 -15.14
N LYS A 8 7.91 -17.52 -14.87
CA LYS A 8 8.65 -16.47 -15.58
C LYS A 8 9.49 -15.67 -14.59
N ARG A 9 10.70 -15.32 -15.02
CA ARG A 9 11.54 -14.35 -14.31
C ARG A 9 11.04 -12.93 -14.59
N ARG A 10 10.87 -12.14 -13.53
CA ARG A 10 10.40 -10.75 -13.57
C ARG A 10 11.47 -9.84 -12.98
N LYS A 11 11.68 -8.70 -13.64
CA LYS A 11 12.53 -7.63 -13.14
C LYS A 11 11.65 -6.59 -12.44
N PRO A 12 12.11 -5.98 -11.35
CA PRO A 12 11.36 -4.96 -10.64
C PRO A 12 11.58 -3.58 -11.25
N ASP A 13 10.59 -2.71 -11.05
CA ASP A 13 10.83 -1.28 -10.94
C ASP A 13 11.43 -1.01 -9.56
N ILE A 14 12.53 -0.27 -9.52
CA ILE A 14 13.28 -0.02 -8.29
C ILE A 14 12.94 1.39 -7.81
N ARG A 15 12.56 1.53 -6.53
CA ARG A 15 12.50 2.83 -5.89
C ARG A 15 13.85 3.14 -5.27
N TYR A 16 14.43 4.27 -5.65
CA TYR A 16 15.67 4.78 -5.07
C TYR A 16 15.40 5.85 -4.01
N LEU A 17 16.39 6.11 -3.15
CA LEU A 17 16.29 7.11 -2.09
C LEU A 17 15.99 8.50 -2.66
N PHE A 18 16.63 8.90 -3.76
CA PHE A 18 16.45 10.23 -4.33
C PHE A 18 15.08 10.39 -5.02
N ASP A 19 14.41 9.30 -5.38
CA ASP A 19 13.01 9.35 -5.82
C ASP A 19 12.06 9.70 -4.66
N MET A 20 12.51 9.51 -3.42
CA MET A 20 11.76 9.74 -2.18
C MET A 20 12.22 10.97 -1.43
N LYS A 21 13.13 11.78 -1.99
CA LYS A 21 13.75 12.93 -1.29
C LYS A 21 12.72 13.83 -0.64
N ASP A 22 11.57 14.05 -1.27
CA ASP A 22 10.56 14.99 -0.79
C ASP A 22 9.82 14.48 0.45
N VAL A 23 9.88 13.18 0.75
CA VAL A 23 9.07 12.53 1.80
C VAL A 23 9.89 11.90 2.93
N ILE A 24 11.20 12.17 3.03
CA ILE A 24 12.06 11.66 4.10
C ILE A 24 11.97 12.53 5.36
N PHE A 25 11.84 11.89 6.52
CA PHE A 25 11.80 12.57 7.82
C PHE A 25 13.15 13.21 8.19
N ASP A 26 14.24 12.44 8.16
CA ASP A 26 15.57 12.90 8.56
C ASP A 26 16.32 13.56 7.39
N ARG A 27 16.18 14.89 7.28
CA ARG A 27 16.79 15.69 6.21
C ARG A 27 18.31 15.75 6.28
N ASN A 28 18.88 15.77 7.48
CA ASN A 28 20.34 15.81 7.65
C ASN A 28 20.96 14.50 7.20
N TRP A 29 20.35 13.37 7.57
CA TRP A 29 20.77 12.06 7.07
C TRP A 29 20.64 11.97 5.54
N LEU A 30 19.53 12.44 4.96
CA LEU A 30 19.31 12.42 3.51
C LEU A 30 20.41 13.18 2.75
N LEU A 31 20.83 14.36 3.22
CA LEU A 31 21.86 15.18 2.58
C LEU A 31 23.25 14.53 2.59
N ALA A 32 23.51 13.64 3.56
CA ALA A 32 24.78 12.95 3.72
C ALA A 32 24.79 11.53 3.12
N THR A 33 23.69 11.08 2.53
CA THR A 33 23.51 9.69 2.04
C THR A 33 23.50 9.65 0.52
N GLU A 34 24.15 8.64 -0.05
CA GLU A 34 24.13 8.37 -1.48
C GLU A 34 22.78 7.82 -1.98
N ASN A 35 22.58 7.82 -3.30
CA ASN A 35 21.36 7.29 -3.87
C ASN A 35 21.35 5.75 -3.82
N ILE A 36 20.61 5.19 -2.86
CA ILE A 36 20.50 3.74 -2.63
C ILE A 36 19.16 3.17 -3.09
N GLU A 37 19.12 1.88 -3.38
CA GLU A 37 17.87 1.14 -3.60
C GLU A 37 17.10 1.00 -2.28
N LEU A 38 15.80 1.27 -2.31
CA LEU A 38 14.92 1.18 -1.15
C LEU A 38 13.99 -0.03 -1.25
N TYR A 39 13.22 -0.16 -2.32
CA TYR A 39 12.27 -1.27 -2.48
C TYR A 39 12.00 -1.58 -3.95
N PHE A 40 11.45 -2.78 -4.18
CA PHE A 40 11.30 -3.40 -5.49
C PHE A 40 9.83 -3.66 -5.78
N MET A 41 9.33 -3.16 -6.89
CA MET A 41 7.93 -3.30 -7.33
C MET A 41 7.87 -4.17 -8.58
N PHE A 42 7.10 -5.24 -8.53
CA PHE A 42 6.82 -6.11 -9.66
C PHE A 42 5.36 -5.92 -10.05
N ARG A 43 5.15 -5.19 -11.15
CA ARG A 43 3.81 -4.80 -11.60
C ARG A 43 3.25 -5.79 -12.61
N ASP A 44 1.93 -5.85 -12.67
CA ASP A 44 1.18 -6.57 -13.70
C ASP A 44 1.54 -8.07 -13.80
N LEU A 45 1.50 -8.73 -12.66
CA LEU A 45 1.85 -10.14 -12.50
C LEU A 45 0.65 -11.06 -12.72
N SER A 46 0.91 -12.15 -13.44
CA SER A 46 -0.07 -13.22 -13.71
C SER A 46 0.57 -14.60 -13.61
N LEU A 47 -0.10 -15.59 -13.02
CA LEU A 47 0.40 -16.97 -12.93
C LEU A 47 0.38 -17.68 -14.28
N CYS A 48 -0.56 -17.34 -15.16
CA CYS A 48 -0.69 -17.90 -16.50
C CYS A 48 -1.42 -16.95 -17.45
N ARG A 49 -1.45 -17.26 -18.76
CA ARG A 49 -2.10 -16.41 -19.78
C ARG A 49 -3.61 -16.23 -19.56
N SER A 50 -4.29 -17.22 -18.97
CA SER A 50 -5.71 -17.07 -18.66
C SER A 50 -5.94 -16.09 -17.51
N ASP A 51 -5.07 -16.08 -16.51
CA ASP A 51 -5.15 -15.12 -15.39
C ASP A 51 -4.79 -13.71 -15.87
N GLU A 52 -3.82 -13.57 -16.78
CA GLU A 52 -3.50 -12.31 -17.46
C GLU A 52 -4.72 -11.74 -18.19
N LYS A 53 -5.40 -12.57 -18.98
CA LYS A 53 -6.64 -12.18 -19.67
C LYS A 53 -7.72 -11.74 -18.69
N ARG A 54 -7.92 -12.47 -17.59
CA ARG A 54 -8.91 -12.13 -16.55
C ARG A 54 -8.60 -10.80 -15.86
N LEU A 55 -7.33 -10.53 -15.54
CA LEU A 55 -6.90 -9.25 -14.98
C LEU A 55 -7.27 -8.10 -15.91
N ILE A 56 -6.98 -8.23 -17.21
CA ILE A 56 -7.30 -7.21 -18.21
C ILE A 56 -8.82 -7.03 -18.34
N GLU A 57 -9.58 -8.11 -18.50
CA GLU A 57 -11.04 -8.08 -18.66
C GLU A 57 -11.76 -7.48 -17.45
N GLN A 58 -11.26 -7.74 -16.24
CA GLN A 58 -11.82 -7.18 -15.00
C GLN A 58 -11.28 -5.78 -14.67
N GLY A 59 -10.38 -5.22 -15.49
CA GLY A 59 -9.77 -3.91 -15.24
C GLY A 59 -8.87 -3.88 -13.99
N LEU A 60 -8.25 -5.00 -13.65
CA LEU A 60 -7.42 -5.20 -12.46
C LEU A 60 -5.95 -5.38 -12.82
N ARG A 61 -5.11 -5.14 -11.83
CA ARG A 61 -3.68 -5.45 -11.81
C ARG A 61 -3.34 -6.14 -10.50
N TYR A 62 -2.47 -7.13 -10.55
CA TYR A 62 -1.89 -7.77 -9.37
C TYR A 62 -0.39 -7.45 -9.32
N ASP A 63 0.06 -6.93 -8.19
CA ASP A 63 1.43 -6.47 -8.01
C ASP A 63 2.06 -7.15 -6.79
N ILE A 64 3.39 -7.21 -6.76
CA ILE A 64 4.17 -7.59 -5.57
C ILE A 64 5.17 -6.48 -5.27
N THR A 65 5.27 -6.08 -4.00
CA THR A 65 6.29 -5.16 -3.50
C THR A 65 7.14 -5.84 -2.44
N ILE A 66 8.46 -5.72 -2.57
CA ILE A 66 9.44 -6.24 -1.63
C ILE A 66 10.21 -5.07 -1.01
N ILE A 67 10.15 -4.95 0.32
CA ILE A 67 10.77 -3.90 1.12
C ILE A 67 11.78 -4.54 2.07
N PRO A 68 13.08 -4.56 1.74
CA PRO A 68 14.14 -4.96 2.66
C PRO A 68 14.14 -4.11 3.94
N PRO A 69 14.63 -4.64 5.08
CA PRO A 69 14.71 -3.89 6.32
C PRO A 69 15.79 -2.79 6.19
N ARG A 70 15.45 -1.55 6.56
CA ARG A 70 16.38 -0.43 6.57
C ARG A 70 15.87 0.70 7.47
N MET A 71 16.81 1.46 8.03
CA MET A 71 16.56 2.77 8.64
C MET A 71 16.94 3.87 7.66
N LEU A 72 16.07 4.86 7.50
CA LEU A 72 16.30 6.09 6.75
C LEU A 72 16.62 7.19 7.75
N GLY A 73 17.85 7.18 8.27
CA GLY A 73 18.27 8.00 9.41
C GLY A 73 17.51 7.60 10.67
N ARG A 74 16.53 8.41 11.05
CA ARG A 74 15.69 8.17 12.25
C ARG A 74 14.39 7.42 11.98
N GLU A 75 13.91 7.35 10.75
CA GLU A 75 12.66 6.67 10.40
C GLU A 75 12.88 5.27 9.83
N TYR A 76 11.90 4.39 10.01
CA TYR A 76 11.91 3.09 9.35
C TYR A 76 11.63 3.24 7.85
N ILE A 77 12.20 2.35 7.04
CA ILE A 77 11.93 2.32 5.60
C ILE A 77 10.43 2.20 5.32
N LYS A 78 9.99 2.96 4.33
CA LYS A 78 8.60 3.07 3.92
C LYS A 78 8.48 3.24 2.41
N THR A 79 7.27 3.03 1.89
CA THR A 79 6.92 3.47 0.53
C THR A 79 6.80 4.99 0.46
N ALA A 80 6.84 5.55 -0.75
CA ALA A 80 6.68 6.99 -0.96
C ALA A 80 5.33 7.54 -0.44
N GLY A 81 4.30 6.69 -0.48
CA GLY A 81 2.92 7.07 -0.19
C GLY A 81 2.22 7.73 -1.36
N HIS A 82 0.92 7.48 -1.49
CA HIS A 82 0.10 8.13 -2.53
C HIS A 82 -1.39 8.03 -2.21
N TYR A 83 -2.17 8.79 -2.97
CA TYR A 83 -3.63 8.67 -3.07
C TYR A 83 -4.02 8.09 -4.43
N HIS A 84 -5.25 7.59 -4.53
CA HIS A 84 -5.86 7.22 -5.81
C HIS A 84 -6.79 8.32 -6.29
N PRO A 85 -6.99 8.49 -7.61
CA PRO A 85 -7.96 9.44 -8.12
C PRO A 85 -9.38 8.92 -7.92
N PHE A 86 -10.35 9.84 -8.06
CA PHE A 86 -11.76 9.49 -8.16
C PHE A 86 -12.01 8.53 -9.32
N VAL A 87 -12.94 7.59 -9.13
CA VAL A 87 -13.46 6.77 -10.22
C VAL A 87 -14.13 7.70 -11.24
N PRO A 88 -13.90 7.56 -12.55
CA PRO A 88 -14.52 8.42 -13.57
C PRO A 88 -16.05 8.43 -13.43
N GLY A 89 -16.63 9.61 -13.24
CA GLY A 89 -18.08 9.80 -13.06
C GLY A 89 -18.59 9.50 -11.64
N GLY A 90 -17.72 9.10 -10.72
CA GLY A 90 -18.05 8.83 -9.31
C GLY A 90 -17.53 9.90 -8.34
N ASN A 91 -17.84 9.69 -7.06
CA ASN A 91 -17.53 10.56 -5.92
C ASN A 91 -16.58 9.91 -4.89
N VAL A 92 -16.05 8.73 -5.18
CA VAL A 92 -15.08 8.03 -4.32
C VAL A 92 -13.84 7.61 -5.12
N THR A 93 -12.69 7.49 -4.46
CA THR A 93 -11.46 7.02 -5.12
C THR A 93 -11.40 5.50 -5.25
N TYR A 94 -10.53 5.00 -6.13
CA TYR A 94 -10.25 3.58 -6.20
C TYR A 94 -9.69 3.03 -4.87
N PRO A 95 -10.22 1.92 -4.34
CA PRO A 95 -9.63 1.21 -3.21
C PRO A 95 -8.52 0.25 -3.67
N GLU A 96 -7.84 -0.37 -2.71
CA GLU A 96 -6.77 -1.33 -2.98
C GLU A 96 -6.73 -2.43 -1.91
N LEU A 97 -6.63 -3.68 -2.35
CA LEU A 97 -6.53 -4.84 -1.47
C LEU A 97 -5.08 -5.29 -1.37
N TYR A 98 -4.51 -5.26 -0.17
CA TYR A 98 -3.20 -5.82 0.14
C TYR A 98 -3.29 -7.19 0.80
N GLU A 99 -2.26 -8.01 0.59
CA GLU A 99 -1.94 -9.19 1.38
C GLU A 99 -0.47 -9.15 1.79
N VAL A 100 -0.18 -9.35 3.08
CA VAL A 100 1.20 -9.55 3.55
C VAL A 100 1.59 -10.99 3.28
N LEU A 101 2.54 -11.22 2.38
CA LEU A 101 3.03 -12.57 2.04
C LEU A 101 4.11 -13.03 3.03
N GLU A 102 5.03 -12.13 3.39
CA GLU A 102 6.14 -12.42 4.31
C GLU A 102 6.42 -11.19 5.18
N GLY A 103 6.71 -11.39 6.47
CA GLY A 103 7.07 -10.32 7.40
C GLY A 103 5.87 -9.62 8.04
N GLU A 104 6.07 -8.35 8.39
CA GLU A 104 5.08 -7.50 9.06
C GLU A 104 5.05 -6.12 8.41
N ALA A 105 3.86 -5.58 8.23
CA ALA A 105 3.61 -4.26 7.66
C ALA A 105 2.90 -3.38 8.67
N LEU A 106 3.27 -2.10 8.68
CA LEU A 106 2.42 -1.03 9.18
C LEU A 106 1.85 -0.28 7.97
N TYR A 107 0.54 -0.30 7.79
CA TYR A 107 -0.13 0.51 6.77
C TYR A 107 -0.66 1.78 7.44
N LEU A 108 0.07 2.88 7.30
CA LEU A 108 -0.43 4.20 7.66
C LEU A 108 -1.39 4.66 6.56
N MET A 109 -2.65 4.82 6.91
CA MET A 109 -3.69 5.33 6.03
C MET A 109 -4.21 6.66 6.56
N GLN A 110 -4.52 7.58 5.64
CA GLN A 110 -5.01 8.90 6.00
C GLN A 110 -5.98 9.44 4.95
N LYS A 111 -7.03 10.12 5.40
CA LYS A 111 -7.82 10.98 4.52
C LYS A 111 -7.03 12.21 4.09
N GLN A 112 -7.38 12.76 2.93
CA GLN A 112 -6.70 13.94 2.40
C GLN A 112 -6.95 15.21 3.22
N ASP A 113 -8.10 15.33 3.88
CA ASP A 113 -8.43 16.41 4.83
C ASP A 113 -7.83 16.16 6.23
N LEU A 114 -7.11 15.06 6.41
CA LEU A 114 -6.47 14.63 7.65
C LEU A 114 -7.43 14.43 8.83
N SER A 115 -8.74 14.34 8.56
CA SER A 115 -9.77 14.16 9.59
C SER A 115 -9.72 12.77 10.23
N ASP A 116 -9.09 11.80 9.56
CA ASP A 116 -8.96 10.43 10.04
C ASP A 116 -7.61 9.85 9.61
N ILE A 117 -6.84 9.41 10.61
CA ILE A 117 -5.52 8.82 10.47
C ILE A 117 -5.49 7.51 11.24
N VAL A 118 -5.18 6.43 10.55
CA VAL A 118 -5.14 5.09 11.13
C VAL A 118 -3.87 4.37 10.70
N VAL A 119 -3.29 3.61 11.62
CA VAL A 119 -2.31 2.59 11.27
C VAL A 119 -2.90 1.20 11.48
N VAL A 120 -2.83 0.40 10.42
CA VAL A 120 -3.18 -1.02 10.46
C VAL A 120 -1.90 -1.85 10.64
N TYR A 121 -1.86 -2.63 11.72
CA TYR A 121 -0.80 -3.62 11.96
C TYR A 121 -1.17 -4.93 11.27
N ALA A 122 -0.30 -5.40 10.38
CA ALA A 122 -0.53 -6.61 9.60
C ALA A 122 0.71 -7.51 9.59
N SER A 123 0.49 -8.81 9.58
CA SER A 123 1.49 -9.87 9.55
C SER A 123 1.20 -10.84 8.40
N ALA A 124 2.14 -11.74 8.08
CA ALA A 124 1.95 -12.73 7.02
C ALA A 124 0.57 -13.43 7.07
N GLY A 125 -0.09 -13.48 5.91
CA GLY A 125 -1.45 -13.98 5.70
C GLY A 125 -2.55 -12.95 5.91
N ASP A 126 -2.29 -11.86 6.62
CA ASP A 126 -3.27 -10.80 6.83
C ASP A 126 -3.54 -10.03 5.53
N LYS A 127 -4.80 -9.63 5.36
CA LYS A 127 -5.25 -8.81 4.24
C LYS A 127 -5.77 -7.49 4.75
N VAL A 128 -5.46 -6.44 4.01
CA VAL A 128 -5.77 -5.07 4.38
C VAL A 128 -6.39 -4.38 3.18
N LEU A 129 -7.63 -3.94 3.33
CA LEU A 129 -8.34 -3.19 2.30
C LEU A 129 -8.20 -1.71 2.60
N VAL A 130 -7.50 -0.98 1.73
CA VAL A 130 -7.45 0.48 1.74
C VAL A 130 -8.79 0.99 1.20
N PRO A 131 -9.59 1.68 2.03
CA PRO A 131 -10.89 2.15 1.59
C PRO A 131 -10.77 3.35 0.64
N PRO A 132 -11.84 3.66 -0.10
CA PRO A 132 -11.90 4.89 -0.89
C PRO A 132 -11.60 6.14 -0.03
N ASN A 133 -11.02 7.14 -0.68
CA ASN A 133 -10.63 8.44 -0.14
C ASN A 133 -9.47 8.44 0.86
N PHE A 134 -8.84 7.27 1.09
CA PHE A 134 -7.62 7.16 1.89
C PHE A 134 -6.37 7.06 1.00
N GLY A 135 -5.35 7.85 1.33
CA GLY A 135 -3.98 7.60 0.91
C GLY A 135 -3.31 6.63 1.86
N HIS A 136 -2.26 5.95 1.40
CA HIS A 136 -1.61 4.92 2.20
C HIS A 136 -0.08 4.92 2.02
N ILE A 137 0.62 4.61 3.12
CA ILE A 137 2.07 4.42 3.22
C ILE A 137 2.32 3.10 3.93
N THR A 138 3.15 2.23 3.36
CA THR A 138 3.56 0.98 3.99
C THR A 138 4.94 1.13 4.61
N ILE A 139 5.10 0.76 5.87
CA ILE A 139 6.36 0.83 6.61
C ILE A 139 6.78 -0.59 7.00
N ASN A 140 8.05 -0.94 6.75
CA ASN A 140 8.68 -2.14 7.29
C ASN A 140 9.47 -1.76 8.54
N ARG A 141 8.89 -2.03 9.72
CA ARG A 141 9.52 -1.75 11.02
C ARG A 141 10.46 -2.86 11.51
N SER A 142 10.53 -3.98 10.79
CA SER A 142 11.23 -5.17 11.25
C SER A 142 12.68 -5.21 10.75
N ASN A 143 13.47 -6.14 11.28
CA ASN A 143 14.79 -6.49 10.73
C ASN A 143 14.74 -7.58 9.65
N LYS A 144 13.54 -7.90 9.15
CA LYS A 144 13.31 -8.90 8.08
C LYS A 144 12.74 -8.21 6.85
N THR A 145 12.85 -8.85 5.71
CA THR A 145 12.19 -8.39 4.48
C THR A 145 10.68 -8.47 4.64
N LEU A 146 9.99 -7.39 4.27
CA LEU A 146 8.55 -7.37 4.06
C LEU A 146 8.26 -7.64 2.59
N LYS A 147 7.43 -8.64 2.31
CA LYS A 147 6.88 -8.91 0.98
C LYS A 147 5.37 -8.86 1.05
N MET A 148 4.78 -8.07 0.18
CA MET A 148 3.33 -7.93 0.09
C MET A 148 2.90 -7.99 -1.36
N ALA A 149 1.67 -8.42 -1.56
CA ALA A 149 0.98 -8.32 -2.84
C ALA A 149 -0.17 -7.33 -2.73
N ASN A 150 -0.66 -6.87 -3.88
CA ASN A 150 -1.89 -6.11 -3.94
C ASN A 150 -2.69 -6.34 -5.23
N PHE A 151 -4.01 -6.32 -5.11
CA PHE A 151 -4.93 -6.11 -6.22
C PHE A 151 -5.38 -4.65 -6.23
N VAL A 152 -5.38 -4.06 -7.43
CA VAL A 152 -5.74 -2.66 -7.64
C VAL A 152 -6.37 -2.48 -9.02
N ALA A 153 -7.20 -1.45 -9.20
CA ALA A 153 -7.68 -1.08 -10.52
C ALA A 153 -6.49 -0.74 -11.44
N ARG A 154 -6.58 -1.16 -12.70
CA ARG A 154 -5.50 -1.01 -13.69
C ARG A 154 -5.42 0.42 -14.25
N ASN A 155 -6.56 1.07 -14.44
CA ASN A 155 -6.68 2.23 -15.31
C ASN A 155 -6.59 3.56 -14.53
N PHE A 156 -5.57 3.70 -13.68
CA PHE A 156 -5.27 4.98 -13.04
C PHE A 156 -3.77 5.21 -12.80
N SER A 157 -3.42 6.46 -12.58
CA SER A 157 -2.11 6.88 -12.09
C SER A 157 -2.21 7.37 -10.64
N SER A 158 -1.33 6.87 -9.78
CA SER A 158 -1.25 7.29 -8.38
C SER A 158 -0.96 8.80 -8.24
N LEU A 159 -1.61 9.46 -7.28
CA LEU A 159 -1.44 10.88 -6.96
C LEU A 159 -0.43 11.01 -5.81
N TYR A 160 0.82 11.34 -6.14
CA TYR A 160 1.91 11.45 -5.15
C TYR A 160 2.01 12.84 -4.52
N ASP A 161 1.61 13.89 -5.23
CA ASP A 161 1.80 15.28 -4.81
C ASP A 161 1.19 15.61 -3.44
N PRO A 162 -0.03 15.14 -3.08
CA PRO A 162 -0.59 15.43 -1.76
C PRO A 162 0.23 14.89 -0.58
N ILE A 163 1.06 13.86 -0.79
CA ILE A 163 2.01 13.35 0.21
C ILE A 163 3.32 14.14 0.15
N LYS A 164 3.81 14.48 -1.06
CA LYS A 164 5.03 15.27 -1.24
C LYS A 164 4.92 16.69 -0.68
N ASP A 165 3.79 17.36 -0.90
CA ASP A 165 3.56 18.74 -0.44
C ASP A 165 3.65 18.83 1.10
N ARG A 166 3.19 17.77 1.77
CA ARG A 166 3.26 17.59 3.23
C ARG A 166 4.58 17.01 3.71
N ALA A 167 5.54 16.80 2.80
CA ALA A 167 6.83 16.19 3.07
C ALA A 167 6.75 14.77 3.69
N GLY A 168 5.66 14.04 3.45
CA GLY A 168 5.40 12.73 4.03
C GLY A 168 3.95 12.54 4.46
N GLY A 169 3.70 11.48 5.23
CA GLY A 169 2.40 11.21 5.83
C GLY A 169 2.08 12.14 7.00
N ALA A 170 0.88 12.04 7.56
CA ALA A 170 0.48 12.77 8.76
C ALA A 170 1.31 12.39 10.00
N TYR A 171 1.88 11.18 10.00
CA TYR A 171 2.79 10.69 11.03
C TYR A 171 3.98 9.96 10.38
N PHE A 172 5.11 9.98 11.06
CA PHE A 172 6.30 9.19 10.73
C PHE A 172 6.51 8.13 11.80
N PHE A 173 6.97 6.94 11.41
CA PHE A 173 7.36 5.90 12.36
C PHE A 173 8.87 5.84 12.49
N THR A 174 9.36 6.16 13.69
CA THR A 174 10.78 6.29 13.99
C THR A 174 11.22 5.27 15.04
N LYS A 175 12.53 5.20 15.29
CA LYS A 175 13.09 4.42 16.41
C LYS A 175 12.52 4.82 17.79
N ASP A 176 12.04 6.07 17.90
CA ASP A 176 11.46 6.64 19.12
C ASP A 176 9.92 6.49 19.15
N GLY A 177 9.34 5.86 18.13
CA GLY A 177 7.90 5.65 17.97
C GLY A 177 7.26 6.58 16.93
N TRP A 178 5.94 6.76 17.04
CA TRP A 178 5.16 7.60 16.14
C TRP A 178 5.38 9.08 16.44
N ILE A 179 5.75 9.85 15.43
CA ILE A 179 5.94 11.30 15.51
C ILE A 179 4.94 11.97 14.56
N LYS A 180 4.14 12.91 15.06
CA LYS A 180 3.23 13.71 14.23
C LYS A 180 4.04 14.60 13.28
N ASN A 181 3.63 14.67 12.03
CA ASN A 181 4.28 15.52 11.05
C ASN A 181 3.95 17.00 11.34
N GLU A 182 4.98 17.83 11.51
CA GLU A 182 4.84 19.27 11.76
C GLU A 182 4.15 20.02 10.59
N ARG A 183 4.15 19.44 9.39
CA ARG A 183 3.38 19.97 8.23
C ARG A 183 1.91 19.56 8.21
N CYS A 184 1.49 18.78 9.19
CA CYS A 184 0.11 18.31 9.37
C CYS A 184 -0.37 18.56 10.81
N PRO A 185 -0.25 19.79 11.36
CA PRO A 185 -0.62 20.07 12.74
C PRO A 185 -2.10 19.76 13.04
N GLU A 186 -2.97 19.90 12.04
CA GLU A 186 -4.40 19.65 12.07
C GLU A 186 -4.79 18.17 12.02
N ALA A 187 -3.84 17.26 11.74
CA ALA A 187 -4.16 15.85 11.61
C ALA A 187 -4.79 15.28 12.88
N ALA A 188 -5.82 14.46 12.71
CA ALA A 188 -6.46 13.74 13.81
C ALA A 188 -5.46 12.81 14.52
N GLU A 189 -5.78 12.46 15.77
CA GLU A 189 -4.98 11.52 16.55
C GLU A 189 -4.85 10.17 15.86
N LEU A 190 -3.64 9.61 15.87
CA LEU A 190 -3.35 8.33 15.22
C LEU A 190 -4.09 7.17 15.91
N ARG A 191 -5.09 6.63 15.21
CA ARG A 191 -5.77 5.38 15.60
C ARG A 191 -4.89 4.18 15.25
N ARG A 192 -4.93 3.15 16.09
CA ARG A 192 -4.10 1.95 15.98
C ARG A 192 -4.99 0.72 15.97
N VAL A 193 -5.00 -0.01 14.86
CA VAL A 193 -5.88 -1.17 14.68
C VAL A 193 -5.13 -2.36 14.15
N GLN A 194 -5.53 -3.56 14.55
CA GLN A 194 -5.03 -4.79 13.93
C GLN A 194 -5.74 -5.01 12.60
N ALA A 195 -5.08 -5.69 11.66
CA ALA A 195 -5.72 -6.08 10.40
C ALA A 195 -7.07 -6.77 10.67
N PRO A 196 -8.17 -6.30 10.06
CA PRO A 196 -9.48 -6.84 10.33
C PRO A 196 -9.55 -8.30 9.88
N ARG A 197 -10.41 -9.08 10.56
CA ARG A 197 -10.78 -10.40 10.03
C ARG A 197 -11.58 -10.18 8.76
N ALA A 198 -10.95 -10.35 7.60
CA ALA A 198 -11.48 -10.05 6.28
C ALA A 198 -12.67 -10.94 5.81
N THR A 199 -13.39 -11.54 6.76
CA THR A 199 -14.56 -12.42 6.55
C THR A 199 -15.66 -11.77 5.72
N ARG A 200 -15.90 -10.45 5.86
CA ARG A 200 -16.91 -9.71 5.09
C ARG A 200 -16.64 -9.69 3.58
N ILE A 201 -15.37 -9.71 3.17
CA ILE A 201 -14.96 -9.79 1.75
C ILE A 201 -14.58 -11.21 1.33
N GLY A 202 -15.04 -12.22 2.09
CA GLY A 202 -14.79 -13.64 1.81
C GLY A 202 -13.34 -14.08 2.01
N LEU A 203 -12.55 -13.28 2.73
CA LEU A 203 -11.13 -13.53 2.94
C LEU A 203 -10.86 -14.04 4.35
N SER A 204 -9.97 -15.02 4.45
CA SER A 204 -9.44 -15.51 5.71
C SER A 204 -7.93 -15.35 5.73
N LYS A 205 -7.34 -15.31 6.94
CA LYS A 205 -5.88 -15.23 7.09
C LYS A 205 -5.15 -16.42 6.44
N GLY A 206 -5.79 -17.60 6.41
CA GLY A 206 -5.19 -18.83 5.88
C GLY A 206 -5.36 -19.03 4.37
N SER A 207 -6.10 -18.16 3.68
CA SER A 207 -6.36 -18.27 2.25
C SER A 207 -5.60 -17.18 1.51
N GLU A 208 -4.85 -17.53 0.45
CA GLU A 208 -4.23 -16.53 -0.43
C GLU A 208 -5.30 -15.68 -1.12
N MET A 209 -5.03 -14.40 -1.41
CA MET A 209 -5.99 -13.56 -2.13
C MET A 209 -5.96 -13.81 -3.64
N TYR A 210 -4.84 -14.26 -4.22
CA TYR A 210 -4.68 -14.40 -5.67
C TYR A 210 -5.79 -15.24 -6.35
N PRO A 211 -6.23 -16.40 -5.79
CA PRO A 211 -7.30 -17.18 -6.37
C PRO A 211 -8.64 -16.44 -6.54
N LEU A 212 -8.90 -15.37 -5.77
CA LEU A 212 -10.13 -14.57 -5.91
C LEU A 212 -10.33 -14.02 -7.33
N LEU A 213 -9.25 -13.79 -8.08
CA LEU A 213 -9.31 -13.36 -9.49
C LEU A 213 -10.14 -14.30 -10.37
N ARG A 214 -10.21 -15.59 -10.01
CA ARG A 214 -10.88 -16.63 -10.80
C ARG A 214 -12.36 -16.72 -10.48
N GLU A 215 -12.82 -16.10 -9.40
CA GLU A 215 -14.21 -16.02 -8.99
C GLU A 215 -14.84 -14.70 -9.50
N PRO A 216 -15.78 -14.77 -10.47
CA PRO A 216 -16.40 -13.57 -11.02
C PRO A 216 -17.06 -12.69 -9.94
N GLY A 217 -16.85 -11.37 -10.03
CA GLY A 217 -17.46 -10.38 -9.14
C GLY A 217 -16.79 -10.23 -7.77
N LYS A 218 -15.93 -11.16 -7.35
CA LYS A 218 -15.32 -11.12 -6.00
C LYS A 218 -14.39 -9.93 -5.75
N LEU A 219 -13.89 -9.28 -6.80
CA LEU A 219 -13.00 -8.12 -6.71
C LEU A 219 -13.60 -6.86 -7.36
N GLU A 220 -14.91 -6.87 -7.64
CA GLU A 220 -15.61 -5.79 -8.35
C GLU A 220 -15.60 -4.48 -7.55
N TYR A 221 -15.56 -4.54 -6.22
CA TYR A 221 -15.37 -3.39 -5.33
C TYR A 221 -14.07 -2.62 -5.57
N LEU A 222 -13.07 -3.21 -6.24
CA LEU A 222 -11.83 -2.51 -6.61
C LEU A 222 -11.98 -1.63 -7.85
N THR A 223 -12.95 -1.90 -8.72
CA THR A 223 -13.18 -1.14 -9.96
C THR A 223 -14.49 -0.37 -9.97
N ARG A 224 -15.48 -0.80 -9.17
CA ARG A 224 -16.79 -0.17 -8.95
C ARG A 224 -17.09 0.00 -7.46
N PRO A 225 -16.26 0.75 -6.70
CA PRO A 225 -16.43 0.88 -5.25
C PRO A 225 -17.77 1.48 -4.82
N GLU A 226 -18.39 2.31 -5.65
CA GLU A 226 -19.69 2.95 -5.34
C GLU A 226 -20.85 1.96 -5.20
N GLU A 227 -20.76 0.82 -5.87
CA GLU A 227 -21.75 -0.27 -5.80
C GLU A 227 -21.55 -1.17 -4.56
N HIS A 228 -20.50 -0.90 -3.77
CA HIS A 228 -20.00 -1.78 -2.71
C HIS A 228 -19.55 -1.02 -1.44
N LEU A 229 -20.11 0.17 -1.19
CA LEU A 229 -19.67 1.04 -0.09
C LEU A 229 -19.81 0.38 1.28
N GLU A 230 -20.78 -0.51 1.45
CA GLU A 230 -21.03 -1.30 2.66
C GLU A 230 -19.86 -2.21 3.04
N LEU A 231 -19.01 -2.60 2.08
CA LEU A 231 -17.81 -3.39 2.37
C LEU A 231 -16.74 -2.58 3.11
N PHE A 232 -16.80 -1.24 3.03
CA PHE A 232 -15.82 -0.35 3.64
C PHE A 232 -16.23 0.18 5.00
N GLU A 233 -17.47 -0.04 5.41
CA GLU A 233 -17.96 0.33 6.74
C GLU A 233 -17.27 -0.51 7.83
N ASP A 234 -16.84 0.16 8.89
CA ASP A 234 -16.14 -0.42 10.05
C ASP A 234 -14.83 -1.18 9.74
N LEU A 235 -14.20 -0.95 8.58
CA LEU A 235 -12.92 -1.59 8.24
C LEU A 235 -11.72 -1.12 9.08
N ILE A 236 -11.75 0.15 9.50
CA ILE A 236 -10.63 0.84 10.16
C ILE A 236 -11.07 1.71 11.31
#